data_AF-A0A7S3M3Q7-F1
#
_entry.id   AF-A0A7S3M3Q7-F1
#
_cell.length_a   1.000
_cell.length_b   1.000
_cell.length_c   1.000
_cell.angle_alpha   90.00
_cell.angle_beta   90.00
_cell.angle_gamma   90.00
#
_symmetry.space_group_name_H-M   'P 1'
#
loop_
_entity.id
_entity.type
_entity.pdbx_description
1 polymer ?
#
loop_
_entity_poly.entity_id
_entity_poly.type
_entity_poly.pdbx_seq_one_letter_code
_entity_poly.pdbx_strand_id
1 'polypeptide(L)'
;DENENARYELLMSKLEQSPSGETPLCRHIREVTDTIRSMEGQLRAAGQKACVIIATDGESSDGDIITAMQPLRALPVWVVVRLCTDEDRIVEYWNNIDSQLELDMDVLDDLSGEAGEVNENNSWLTYAEPMHRLREFGVLIKEIDMMDSNKLSLDQIRRFCAIIYGGKEDSYPHPELDFPAFLSAVHKHNKKVGKVFDPVTLKPRDWVDEARLKAIAHPSGCTVM
;
A
#
# COMPACT_ATOMS: atom_id res chain seq x y z
N ASP A 1 -16.56 -20.66 -32.07
CA ASP A 1 -16.81 -19.68 -33.14
C ASP A 1 -15.45 -19.24 -33.66
N GLU A 2 -15.10 -19.47 -34.93
CA GLU A 2 -13.74 -19.21 -35.45
C GLU A 2 -13.30 -17.73 -35.27
N ASN A 3 -14.28 -16.82 -35.23
CA ASN A 3 -14.05 -15.40 -35.02
C ASN A 3 -13.66 -15.07 -33.57
N GLU A 4 -14.05 -15.90 -32.62
CA GLU A 4 -13.72 -15.75 -31.19
C GLU A 4 -12.27 -16.20 -30.91
N ASN A 5 -11.84 -17.30 -31.53
CA ASN A 5 -10.44 -17.76 -31.46
C ASN A 5 -9.47 -16.73 -32.09
N ALA A 6 -9.81 -16.17 -33.25
CA ALA A 6 -8.97 -15.16 -33.88
C ALA A 6 -8.82 -13.88 -33.03
N ARG A 7 -9.88 -13.47 -32.31
CA ARG A 7 -9.83 -12.35 -31.36
C ARG A 7 -8.99 -12.66 -30.14
N TYR A 8 -9.11 -13.89 -29.62
CA TYR A 8 -8.29 -14.38 -28.51
C TYR A 8 -6.80 -14.39 -28.87
N GLU A 9 -6.44 -14.98 -30.02
CA GLU A 9 -5.05 -15.01 -30.51
C GLU A 9 -4.51 -13.60 -30.76
N LEU A 10 -5.31 -12.70 -31.33
CA LEU A 10 -4.93 -11.31 -31.51
C LEU A 10 -4.68 -10.62 -30.16
N LEU A 11 -5.55 -10.80 -29.17
CA LEU A 11 -5.38 -10.25 -27.83
C LEU A 11 -4.09 -10.78 -27.19
N MET A 12 -3.87 -12.09 -27.22
CA MET A 12 -2.66 -12.70 -26.66
C MET A 12 -1.40 -12.18 -27.37
N SER A 13 -1.41 -12.06 -28.70
CA SER A 13 -0.28 -11.48 -29.45
C SER A 13 0.00 -10.01 -29.11
N LYS A 14 -0.97 -9.28 -28.57
CA LYS A 14 -0.80 -7.91 -28.07
C LYS A 14 -0.29 -7.88 -26.64
N LEU A 15 -0.72 -8.83 -25.81
CA LEU A 15 -0.24 -8.99 -24.44
C LEU A 15 1.20 -9.53 -24.37
N GLU A 16 1.65 -10.23 -25.42
CA GLU A 16 3.05 -10.67 -25.58
C GLU A 16 4.00 -9.54 -26.00
N GLN A 17 3.50 -8.35 -26.33
CA GLN A 17 4.34 -7.21 -26.68
C GLN A 17 4.76 -6.49 -25.41
N SER A 18 6.06 -6.26 -25.25
CA SER A 18 6.56 -5.39 -24.19
C SER A 18 6.43 -3.91 -24.59
N PRO A 19 6.22 -3.01 -23.61
CA PRO A 19 6.38 -1.58 -23.82
C PRO A 19 7.75 -1.27 -24.46
N SER A 20 7.77 -0.25 -25.32
CA SER A 20 8.96 0.15 -26.08
C SER A 20 9.13 1.66 -26.01
N GLY A 21 10.37 2.13 -25.94
CA GLY A 21 10.70 3.54 -25.78
C GLY A 21 11.79 3.76 -24.74
N GLU A 22 12.14 5.02 -24.53
CA GLU A 22 12.99 5.45 -23.43
C GLU A 22 12.13 5.75 -22.19
N THR A 23 12.75 5.66 -21.01
CA THR A 23 12.15 5.93 -19.70
C THR A 23 12.87 7.12 -19.07
N PRO A 24 12.64 8.37 -19.54
CA PRO A 24 13.39 9.56 -19.13
C PRO A 24 12.94 10.08 -17.74
N LEU A 25 13.03 9.22 -16.72
CA LEU A 25 12.54 9.50 -15.37
C LEU A 25 13.32 10.63 -14.70
N CYS A 26 14.63 10.72 -14.89
CA CYS A 26 15.43 11.74 -14.23
C CYS A 26 15.02 13.14 -14.66
N ARG A 27 14.74 13.34 -15.95
CA ARG A 27 14.20 14.60 -16.47
C ARG A 27 12.87 14.94 -15.81
N HIS A 28 11.90 14.03 -15.82
CA HIS A 28 10.57 14.29 -15.30
C HIS A 28 10.57 14.53 -13.78
N ILE A 29 11.38 13.79 -13.03
CA ILE A 29 11.55 14.01 -11.59
C ILE A 29 12.10 15.41 -11.30
N ARG A 30 13.06 15.91 -12.10
CA ARG A 30 13.56 17.29 -11.95
C ARG A 30 12.48 18.33 -12.25
N GLU A 31 11.71 18.14 -13.32
CA GLU A 31 10.58 19.03 -13.69
C GLU A 31 9.53 19.08 -12.56
N VAL A 32 9.17 17.92 -12.00
CA VAL A 32 8.23 17.81 -10.86
C VAL A 32 8.82 18.44 -9.60
N THR A 33 10.10 18.19 -9.31
CA THR A 33 10.81 18.78 -8.18
C THR A 33 10.77 20.30 -8.23
N ASP A 34 11.05 20.91 -9.38
CA ASP A 34 11.03 22.37 -9.53
C ASP A 34 9.61 22.92 -9.36
N THR A 35 8.60 22.20 -9.84
CA THR A 35 7.19 22.53 -9.62
C THR A 35 6.85 22.53 -8.13
N ILE A 36 7.20 21.47 -7.39
CA ILE A 36 6.95 21.37 -5.94
C ILE A 36 7.72 22.45 -5.18
N ARG A 37 8.98 22.72 -5.55
CA ARG A 37 9.79 23.76 -4.93
C ARG A 37 9.14 25.14 -5.04
N SER A 38 8.48 25.43 -6.16
CA SER A 38 7.76 26.70 -6.35
C SER A 38 6.57 26.89 -5.40
N MET A 39 5.99 25.79 -4.89
CA MET A 39 4.86 25.79 -3.95
C MET A 39 5.24 25.37 -2.52
N GLU A 40 6.54 25.17 -2.24
CA GLU A 40 7.03 24.63 -0.96
C GLU A 40 6.50 25.42 0.25
N GLY A 41 6.64 26.75 0.21
CA GLY A 41 6.21 27.61 1.31
C GLY A 41 4.72 27.48 1.61
N GLN A 42 3.88 27.34 0.58
CA GLN A 42 2.44 27.14 0.72
C GLN A 42 2.12 25.77 1.31
N LEU A 43 2.75 24.70 0.79
CA LEU A 43 2.55 23.33 1.28
C LEU A 43 2.89 23.22 2.77
N ARG A 44 4.05 23.76 3.18
CA ARG A 44 4.46 23.76 4.59
C ARG A 44 3.51 24.58 5.47
N ALA A 45 3.13 25.78 5.04
CA ALA A 45 2.20 26.62 5.80
C ALA A 45 0.83 25.97 5.99
N ALA A 46 0.39 25.15 5.03
CA ALA A 46 -0.87 24.40 5.09
C ALA A 46 -0.74 23.03 5.79
N GLY A 47 0.47 22.61 6.19
CA GLY A 47 0.72 21.26 6.72
C GLY A 47 0.45 20.15 5.70
N GLN A 48 0.62 20.44 4.41
CA GLN A 48 0.36 19.53 3.29
C GLN A 48 1.66 19.00 2.71
N LYS A 49 1.57 17.84 2.07
CA LYS A 49 2.64 17.26 1.25
C LYS A 49 2.18 17.15 -0.21
N ALA A 50 3.11 17.29 -1.15
CA ALA A 50 2.89 16.89 -2.53
C ALA A 50 3.05 15.37 -2.66
N CYS A 51 2.07 14.70 -3.24
CA CYS A 51 2.18 13.29 -3.59
C CYS A 51 2.77 13.16 -5.00
N VAL A 52 3.88 12.44 -5.13
CA VAL A 52 4.55 12.15 -6.41
C VAL A 52 4.41 10.66 -6.70
N ILE A 53 3.61 10.31 -7.69
CA ILE A 53 3.39 8.93 -8.10
C ILE A 53 4.24 8.66 -9.35
N ILE A 54 5.17 7.71 -9.24
CA ILE A 54 6.02 7.25 -10.33
C ILE A 54 5.51 5.87 -10.74
N ALA A 55 4.78 5.78 -11.85
CA ALA A 55 4.41 4.51 -12.45
C ALA A 55 5.47 4.11 -13.48
N THR A 56 6.14 2.98 -13.26
CA THR A 56 7.25 2.53 -14.12
C THR A 56 7.31 1.01 -14.18
N ASP A 57 7.75 0.47 -15.31
CA ASP A 57 8.01 -0.95 -15.55
C ASP A 57 9.51 -1.26 -15.67
N GLY A 58 10.37 -0.25 -15.50
CA GLY A 58 11.81 -0.36 -15.71
C GLY A 58 12.64 0.69 -15.00
N GLU A 59 13.93 0.72 -15.35
CA GLU A 59 14.91 1.67 -14.85
C GLU A 59 14.89 2.98 -15.65
N SER A 60 15.49 4.01 -15.06
CA SER A 60 15.72 5.27 -15.76
C SER A 60 16.69 5.11 -16.93
N SER A 61 16.31 5.61 -18.11
CA SER A 61 17.18 5.59 -19.30
C SER A 61 17.98 6.88 -19.49
N ASP A 62 17.76 7.91 -18.66
CA ASP A 62 18.34 9.25 -18.83
C ASP A 62 19.21 9.71 -17.64
N GLY A 63 19.70 8.77 -16.84
CA GLY A 63 20.78 8.98 -15.88
C GLY A 63 20.54 8.38 -14.51
N ASP A 64 21.27 8.90 -13.53
CA ASP A 64 21.19 8.45 -12.14
C ASP A 64 19.93 9.01 -11.43
N ILE A 65 19.03 8.09 -11.11
CA ILE A 65 17.76 8.36 -10.45
C ILE A 65 17.94 8.86 -9.01
N ILE A 66 18.97 8.37 -8.30
CA ILE A 66 19.25 8.81 -6.91
C ILE A 66 19.60 10.29 -6.93
N THR A 67 20.50 10.69 -7.83
CA THR A 67 20.84 12.11 -8.04
C THR A 67 19.61 12.95 -8.43
N ALA A 68 18.70 12.41 -9.24
CA ALA A 68 17.49 13.12 -9.63
C ALA A 68 16.49 13.29 -8.46
N MET A 69 16.36 12.29 -7.59
CA MET A 69 15.42 12.27 -6.48
C MET A 69 15.94 12.94 -5.21
N GLN A 70 17.26 13.04 -5.01
CA GLN A 70 17.87 13.66 -3.82
C GLN A 70 17.25 15.03 -3.43
N PRO A 71 16.97 15.96 -4.36
CA PRO A 71 16.39 17.24 -4.00
C PRO A 71 14.97 17.15 -3.40
N LEU A 72 14.21 16.09 -3.66
CA LEU A 72 12.88 15.86 -3.10
C LEU A 72 12.93 15.67 -1.58
N ARG A 73 14.03 15.15 -1.04
CA ARG A 73 14.20 14.90 0.41
C ARG A 73 14.09 16.17 1.25
N ALA A 74 14.41 17.32 0.67
CA ALA A 74 14.31 18.60 1.34
C ALA A 74 12.91 19.21 1.25
N LEU A 75 11.97 18.63 0.49
CA LEU A 75 10.65 19.19 0.20
C LEU A 75 9.55 18.43 0.96
N PRO A 76 8.37 19.04 1.20
CA PRO A 76 7.25 18.35 1.82
C PRO A 76 6.60 17.41 0.79
N VAL A 77 7.16 16.22 0.60
CA VAL A 77 6.69 15.24 -0.38
C VAL A 77 6.39 13.88 0.23
N TRP A 78 5.58 13.11 -0.48
CA TRP A 78 5.39 11.68 -0.31
C TRP A 78 5.53 11.04 -1.69
N VAL A 79 6.48 10.12 -1.86
CA VAL A 79 6.71 9.46 -3.16
C VAL A 79 6.11 8.07 -3.14
N VAL A 80 5.45 7.68 -4.22
CA VAL A 80 5.02 6.29 -4.42
C VAL A 80 5.56 5.82 -5.76
N VAL A 81 6.39 4.79 -5.72
CA VAL A 81 6.85 4.08 -6.92
C VAL A 81 5.93 2.89 -7.12
N ARG A 82 5.08 2.97 -8.14
CA ARG A 82 4.18 1.89 -8.56
C ARG A 82 4.86 1.09 -9.67
N LEU A 83 5.35 -0.09 -9.33
CA LEU A 83 5.97 -0.99 -10.28
C LEU A 83 4.89 -1.66 -11.14
N CYS A 84 5.04 -1.51 -12.44
CA CYS A 84 4.16 -2.09 -13.46
C CYS A 84 4.80 -3.34 -14.08
N THR A 85 5.68 -4.00 -13.33
CA THR A 85 6.47 -5.17 -13.73
C THR A 85 6.63 -6.10 -12.54
N ASP A 86 6.76 -7.39 -12.81
CA ASP A 86 7.12 -8.45 -11.86
C ASP A 86 8.58 -8.92 -12.06
N GLU A 87 9.38 -8.17 -12.82
CA GLU A 87 10.80 -8.47 -13.00
C GLU A 87 11.57 -8.19 -11.69
N ASP A 88 11.97 -9.26 -10.98
CA ASP A 88 12.72 -9.22 -9.71
C ASP A 88 13.86 -8.18 -9.70
N ARG A 89 14.58 -8.06 -10.83
CA ARG A 89 15.70 -7.13 -10.99
C ARG A 89 15.27 -5.66 -10.86
N ILE A 90 14.09 -5.32 -11.38
CA ILE A 90 13.52 -3.96 -11.30
C ILE A 90 12.99 -3.68 -9.90
N VAL A 91 12.33 -4.67 -9.30
CA VAL A 91 11.87 -4.59 -7.90
C VAL A 91 13.06 -4.33 -6.96
N GLU A 92 14.12 -5.13 -7.09
CA GLU A 92 15.36 -4.96 -6.32
C GLU A 92 16.04 -3.61 -6.59
N TYR A 93 16.04 -3.12 -7.83
CA TYR A 93 16.55 -1.79 -8.17
C TYR A 93 15.85 -0.68 -7.39
N TRP A 94 14.51 -0.66 -7.37
CA TRP A 94 13.75 0.37 -6.67
C TRP A 94 13.81 0.24 -5.14
N ASN A 95 13.80 -0.98 -4.61
CA ASN A 95 14.01 -1.23 -3.18
C ASN A 95 15.39 -0.75 -2.70
N ASN A 96 16.43 -0.92 -3.53
CA ASN A 96 17.77 -0.42 -3.22
C ASN A 96 17.82 1.11 -3.22
N ILE A 97 17.05 1.79 -4.09
CA ILE A 97 16.97 3.25 -4.14
C ILE A 97 16.30 3.80 -2.87
N ASP A 98 15.21 3.16 -2.45
CA ASP A 98 14.52 3.51 -1.21
C ASP A 98 15.46 3.48 0.01
N SER A 99 16.18 2.36 0.15
CA SER A 99 17.13 2.16 1.26
C SER A 99 18.26 3.20 1.33
N GLN A 100 18.58 3.86 0.21
CA GLN A 100 19.70 4.80 0.10
C GLN A 100 19.29 6.27 0.27
N LEU A 101 18.04 6.63 -0.09
CA LEU A 101 17.64 8.03 -0.22
C LEU A 101 17.14 8.67 1.07
N GLU A 102 16.82 7.89 2.11
CA GLU A 102 16.15 8.37 3.34
C GLU A 102 14.97 9.31 2.99
N LEU A 103 14.24 8.98 1.93
CA LEU A 103 13.11 9.74 1.41
C LEU A 103 11.82 9.12 1.93
N ASP A 104 10.82 9.94 2.25
CA ASP A 104 9.48 9.45 2.56
C ASP A 104 8.86 8.86 1.27
N MET A 105 9.02 7.54 1.07
CA MET A 105 8.66 6.84 -0.15
C MET A 105 8.09 5.43 0.14
N ASP A 106 7.12 5.02 -0.67
CA ASP A 106 6.64 3.64 -0.79
C ASP A 106 7.05 3.08 -2.16
N VAL A 107 7.56 1.84 -2.21
CA VAL A 107 7.74 1.07 -3.44
C VAL A 107 6.71 -0.06 -3.42
N LEU A 108 5.80 -0.08 -4.39
CA LEU A 108 4.69 -1.03 -4.47
C LEU A 108 4.78 -1.83 -5.75
N ASP A 109 4.75 -3.15 -5.64
CA ASP A 109 4.81 -4.07 -6.78
C ASP A 109 3.47 -4.74 -7.10
N ASP A 110 3.29 -5.99 -6.70
CA ASP A 110 2.11 -6.79 -6.97
C ASP A 110 1.23 -6.93 -5.72
N LEU A 111 -0.08 -6.97 -5.94
CA LEU A 111 -1.07 -7.06 -4.87
C LEU A 111 -0.85 -8.28 -3.95
N SER A 112 -0.33 -9.39 -4.47
CA SER A 112 -0.16 -10.64 -3.72
C SER A 112 1.10 -10.65 -2.88
N GLY A 113 2.22 -10.13 -3.42
CA GLY A 113 3.46 -9.91 -2.69
C GLY A 113 3.22 -9.02 -1.46
N GLU A 114 2.66 -7.84 -1.70
CA GLU A 114 2.23 -6.88 -0.67
C GLU A 114 1.30 -7.51 0.37
N ALA A 115 0.30 -8.27 -0.08
CA ALA A 115 -0.61 -8.96 0.84
C ALA A 115 0.12 -10.00 1.70
N GLY A 116 1.16 -10.63 1.16
CA GLY A 116 2.05 -11.55 1.86
C GLY A 116 2.75 -10.86 3.02
N GLU A 117 3.42 -9.74 2.77
CA GLU A 117 4.14 -8.96 3.78
C GLU A 117 3.21 -8.46 4.89
N VAL A 118 2.03 -7.92 4.51
CA VAL A 118 1.01 -7.53 5.47
C VAL A 118 0.51 -8.72 6.28
N ASN A 119 0.35 -9.90 5.69
CA ASN A 119 -0.08 -11.09 6.41
C ASN A 119 1.01 -11.62 7.36
N GLU A 120 2.30 -11.43 7.08
CA GLU A 120 3.40 -11.80 7.98
C GLU A 120 3.39 -10.97 9.27
N ASN A 121 3.14 -9.67 9.17
CA ASN A 121 3.11 -8.77 10.32
C ASN A 121 1.72 -8.66 10.98
N ASN A 122 0.67 -8.64 10.18
CA ASN A 122 -0.71 -8.38 10.57
C ASN A 122 -1.68 -9.40 9.99
N SER A 123 -1.43 -10.69 10.24
CA SER A 123 -2.27 -11.81 9.76
C SER A 123 -3.78 -11.69 10.07
N TRP A 124 -4.19 -10.86 11.02
CA TRP A 124 -5.59 -10.55 11.31
C TRP A 124 -6.28 -9.73 10.21
N LEU A 125 -5.52 -9.06 9.35
CA LEU A 125 -6.00 -8.20 8.27
C LEU A 125 -5.96 -8.95 6.94
N THR A 126 -7.03 -8.87 6.17
CA THR A 126 -7.01 -9.23 4.75
C THR A 126 -6.65 -7.99 3.94
N TYR A 127 -5.44 -7.96 3.37
CA TYR A 127 -5.00 -6.89 2.48
C TYR A 127 -5.66 -7.07 1.10
N ALA A 128 -6.68 -6.26 0.83
CA ALA A 128 -7.46 -6.36 -0.40
C ALA A 128 -7.17 -5.22 -1.39
N GLU A 129 -7.55 -5.43 -2.64
CA GLU A 129 -7.31 -4.51 -3.76
C GLU A 129 -7.66 -3.03 -3.48
N PRO A 130 -8.79 -2.67 -2.82
CA PRO A 130 -9.07 -1.27 -2.52
C PRO A 130 -8.00 -0.59 -1.67
N MET A 131 -7.34 -1.32 -0.77
CA MET A 131 -6.29 -0.79 0.09
C MET A 131 -4.98 -0.60 -0.65
N HIS A 132 -4.62 -1.57 -1.49
CA HIS A 132 -3.47 -1.47 -2.36
C HIS A 132 -3.60 -0.27 -3.33
N ARG A 133 -4.79 -0.07 -3.92
CA ARG A 133 -5.08 1.12 -4.73
C ARG A 133 -4.93 2.42 -3.93
N LEU A 134 -5.39 2.47 -2.68
CA LEU A 134 -5.20 3.67 -1.83
C LEU A 134 -3.70 4.00 -1.65
N ARG A 135 -2.86 2.99 -1.43
CA ARG A 135 -1.40 3.18 -1.34
C ARG A 135 -0.81 3.66 -2.66
N GLU A 136 -1.18 3.06 -3.79
CA GLU A 136 -0.73 3.48 -5.12
C GLU A 136 -1.12 4.95 -5.44
N PHE A 137 -2.23 5.44 -4.90
CA PHE A 137 -2.66 6.84 -5.01
C PHE A 137 -1.99 7.78 -3.98
N GLY A 138 -1.05 7.26 -3.17
CA GLY A 138 -0.29 8.02 -2.18
C GLY A 138 -1.12 8.56 -1.03
N VAL A 139 -2.14 7.81 -0.61
CA VAL A 139 -2.90 8.11 0.60
C VAL A 139 -2.03 7.84 1.82
N LEU A 140 -1.51 8.91 2.42
CA LEU A 140 -0.67 8.83 3.61
C LEU A 140 -1.53 8.74 4.88
N ILE A 141 -1.76 7.51 5.34
CA ILE A 141 -2.37 7.20 6.64
C ILE A 141 -1.38 6.36 7.44
N LYS A 142 -1.00 6.81 8.63
CA LYS A 142 0.06 6.20 9.44
C LYS A 142 -0.15 4.71 9.69
N GLU A 143 -1.38 4.30 9.97
CA GLU A 143 -1.69 2.90 10.22
C GLU A 143 -1.57 2.02 8.96
N ILE A 144 -1.77 2.59 7.76
CA ILE A 144 -1.56 1.90 6.48
C ILE A 144 -0.06 1.82 6.18
N ASP A 145 0.67 2.92 6.37
CA ASP A 145 2.13 3.02 6.18
C ASP A 145 2.91 1.99 7.03
N MET A 146 2.44 1.67 8.24
CA MET A 146 3.14 0.75 9.14
C MET A 146 2.79 -0.74 8.95
N MET A 147 1.76 -1.09 8.19
CA MET A 147 1.12 -2.43 8.32
C MET A 147 1.89 -3.59 7.66
N ASP A 148 2.75 -3.30 6.69
CA ASP A 148 3.58 -4.29 5.99
C ASP A 148 4.91 -4.55 6.72
N SER A 149 5.41 -3.58 7.49
CA SER A 149 6.71 -3.63 8.18
C SER A 149 6.60 -3.76 9.71
N ASN A 150 5.44 -3.48 10.30
CA ASN A 150 5.25 -3.53 11.76
C ASN A 150 3.98 -4.25 12.18
N LYS A 151 4.06 -4.96 13.32
CA LYS A 151 2.86 -5.47 14.01
C LYS A 151 2.11 -4.31 14.65
N LEU A 152 0.85 -4.13 14.27
CA LEU A 152 0.02 -3.06 14.84
C LEU A 152 -0.43 -3.41 16.27
N SER A 153 -0.35 -2.42 17.16
CA SER A 153 -0.90 -2.51 18.52
C SER A 153 -2.44 -2.54 18.51
N LEU A 154 -3.07 -2.95 19.61
CA LEU A 154 -4.53 -3.01 19.69
C LEU A 154 -5.20 -1.65 19.43
N ASP A 155 -4.62 -0.53 19.91
CA ASP A 155 -5.15 0.81 19.59
C ASP A 155 -5.00 1.16 18.10
N GLN A 156 -3.87 0.82 17.48
CA GLN A 156 -3.69 0.99 16.03
C GLN A 156 -4.66 0.13 15.22
N ILE A 157 -4.93 -1.11 15.64
CA ILE A 157 -5.93 -1.99 15.01
C ILE A 157 -7.33 -1.35 15.10
N ARG A 158 -7.67 -0.73 16.23
CA ARG A 158 -8.94 -0.01 16.39
C ARG A 158 -9.05 1.16 15.42
N ARG A 159 -7.98 1.95 15.26
CA ARG A 159 -7.91 3.05 14.26
C ARG A 159 -8.04 2.52 12.84
N PHE A 160 -7.33 1.43 12.55
CA PHE A 160 -7.41 0.73 11.28
C PHE A 160 -8.84 0.30 10.94
N CYS A 161 -9.57 -0.24 11.93
CA CYS A 161 -10.99 -0.59 11.78
C CYS A 161 -11.85 0.61 11.37
N ALA A 162 -11.60 1.80 11.93
CA ALA A 162 -12.31 3.02 11.54
C ALA A 162 -12.01 3.46 10.11
N ILE A 163 -10.79 3.19 9.61
CA ILE A 163 -10.41 3.47 8.22
C ILE A 163 -11.15 2.53 7.25
N ILE A 164 -11.11 1.22 7.49
CA ILE A 164 -11.70 0.21 6.57
C ILE A 164 -13.23 0.19 6.58
N TYR A 165 -13.85 0.37 7.74
CA TYR A 165 -15.31 0.29 7.88
C TYR A 165 -15.99 1.66 7.92
N GLY A 166 -15.20 2.73 7.97
CA GLY A 166 -15.65 4.10 8.14
C GLY A 166 -16.06 4.45 9.58
N GLY A 167 -16.32 5.73 9.80
CA GLY A 167 -16.70 6.27 11.11
C GLY A 167 -15.53 6.95 11.82
N LYS A 168 -15.76 7.30 13.09
CA LYS A 168 -14.72 7.89 13.94
C LYS A 168 -14.09 6.78 14.77
N GLU A 169 -12.85 7.00 15.20
CA GLU A 169 -12.11 6.08 16.06
C GLU A 169 -12.87 5.77 17.38
N ASP A 170 -13.53 6.77 17.97
CA ASP A 170 -14.36 6.65 19.17
C ASP A 170 -15.68 5.87 18.96
N SER A 171 -16.02 5.56 17.70
CA SER A 171 -17.17 4.72 17.36
C SER A 171 -16.89 3.22 17.57
N TYR A 172 -15.63 2.87 17.81
CA TYR A 172 -15.17 1.51 18.09
C TYR A 172 -14.78 1.39 19.57
N PRO A 173 -15.27 0.37 20.30
CA PRO A 173 -14.85 0.13 21.68
C PRO A 173 -13.34 -0.03 21.77
N HIS A 174 -12.74 0.45 22.87
CA HIS A 174 -11.30 0.34 23.05
C HIS A 174 -10.93 -1.12 23.38
N PRO A 175 -10.12 -1.82 22.55
CA PRO A 175 -9.85 -3.24 22.71
C PRO A 175 -9.12 -3.58 24.01
N GLU A 176 -8.32 -2.66 24.56
CA GLU A 176 -7.65 -2.88 25.85
C GLU A 176 -8.59 -2.73 27.06
N LEU A 177 -9.75 -2.07 26.89
CA LEU A 177 -10.73 -1.86 27.95
C LEU A 177 -11.87 -2.88 27.88
N ASP A 178 -12.34 -3.19 26.67
CA ASP A 178 -13.43 -4.12 26.42
C ASP A 178 -13.24 -4.81 25.06
N PHE A 179 -12.33 -5.80 25.04
CA PHE A 179 -12.08 -6.60 23.84
C PHE A 179 -13.32 -7.35 23.32
N PRO A 180 -14.18 -7.96 24.18
CA PRO A 180 -15.43 -8.59 23.72
C PRO A 180 -16.36 -7.61 22.97
N ALA A 181 -16.54 -6.39 23.47
CA ALA A 181 -17.33 -5.38 22.79
C ALA A 181 -16.68 -4.93 21.47
N PHE A 182 -15.36 -4.72 21.46
CA PHE A 182 -14.62 -4.38 20.25
C PHE A 182 -14.80 -5.45 19.17
N LEU A 183 -14.61 -6.72 19.53
CA LEU A 183 -14.75 -7.82 18.59
C LEU A 183 -16.19 -7.97 18.09
N SER A 184 -17.19 -7.77 18.95
CA SER A 184 -18.61 -7.74 18.55
C SER A 184 -18.89 -6.64 17.52
N ALA A 185 -18.26 -5.47 17.69
CA ALA A 185 -18.33 -4.39 16.70
C ALA A 185 -17.68 -4.81 15.37
N VAL A 186 -16.46 -5.35 15.40
CA VAL A 186 -15.77 -5.89 14.20
C VAL A 186 -16.65 -6.91 13.47
N HIS A 187 -17.23 -7.86 14.20
CA HIS A 187 -18.12 -8.88 13.65
C HIS A 187 -19.34 -8.27 12.93
N LYS A 188 -19.97 -7.26 13.54
CA LYS A 188 -21.09 -6.52 12.94
C LYS A 188 -20.66 -5.79 11.66
N HIS A 189 -19.48 -5.21 11.65
CA HIS A 189 -18.94 -4.51 10.49
C HIS A 189 -18.60 -5.47 9.34
N ASN A 190 -17.89 -6.57 9.61
CA ASN A 190 -17.64 -7.66 8.65
C ASN A 190 -18.93 -8.10 7.95
N LYS A 191 -19.99 -8.39 8.73
CA LYS A 191 -21.30 -8.78 8.19
C LYS A 191 -21.95 -7.71 7.32
N LYS A 192 -21.74 -6.43 7.64
CA LYS A 192 -22.33 -5.30 6.92
C LYS A 192 -21.63 -5.05 5.58
N VAL A 193 -20.30 -5.08 5.55
CA VAL A 193 -19.53 -4.74 4.35
C VAL A 193 -19.32 -5.93 3.42
N GLY A 194 -19.48 -7.15 3.92
CA GLY A 194 -19.30 -8.37 3.15
C GLY A 194 -17.83 -8.78 3.00
N LYS A 195 -17.61 -9.81 2.18
CA LYS A 195 -16.28 -10.39 1.96
C LYS A 195 -15.53 -9.66 0.85
N VAL A 196 -14.21 -9.62 0.99
CA VAL A 196 -13.26 -9.15 -0.02
C VAL A 196 -12.37 -10.28 -0.50
N PHE A 197 -11.82 -10.13 -1.70
CA PHE A 197 -10.85 -11.09 -2.22
C PHE A 197 -9.55 -10.99 -1.41
N ASP A 198 -9.10 -12.11 -0.86
CA ASP A 198 -7.81 -12.26 -0.19
C ASP A 198 -6.77 -12.74 -1.23
N PRO A 199 -5.79 -11.90 -1.61
CA PRO A 199 -4.75 -12.27 -2.58
C PRO A 199 -3.85 -13.40 -2.08
N VAL A 200 -3.67 -13.56 -0.77
CA VAL A 200 -2.81 -14.61 -0.18
C VAL A 200 -3.47 -15.97 -0.32
N THR A 201 -4.79 -16.05 -0.14
CA THR A 201 -5.52 -17.34 -0.17
C THR A 201 -6.41 -17.57 -1.38
N LEU A 202 -6.46 -16.59 -2.27
CA LEU A 202 -7.25 -16.56 -3.50
C LEU A 202 -8.74 -16.85 -3.27
N LYS A 203 -9.26 -16.43 -2.12
CA LYS A 203 -10.62 -16.72 -1.66
C LYS A 203 -11.29 -15.48 -1.07
N PRO A 204 -12.62 -15.38 -1.12
CA PRO A 204 -13.34 -14.35 -0.37
C PRO A 204 -13.16 -14.54 1.14
N ARG A 205 -12.70 -13.49 1.82
CA ARG A 205 -12.54 -13.42 3.28
C ARG A 205 -13.14 -12.15 3.86
N ASP A 206 -13.33 -12.16 5.16
CA ASP A 206 -13.69 -10.94 5.89
C ASP A 206 -12.46 -10.01 5.96
N TRP A 207 -12.68 -8.70 6.03
CA TRP A 207 -11.58 -7.73 6.13
C TRP A 207 -10.72 -7.99 7.36
N VAL A 208 -11.37 -8.32 8.49
CA VAL A 208 -10.70 -8.68 9.73
C VAL A 208 -11.02 -10.13 10.08
N ASP A 209 -9.98 -10.97 10.18
CA ASP A 209 -10.07 -12.33 10.71
C ASP A 209 -10.19 -12.27 12.24
N GLU A 210 -11.42 -12.48 12.72
CA GLU A 210 -11.75 -12.44 14.15
C GLU A 210 -11.00 -13.48 14.98
N ALA A 211 -10.68 -14.65 14.41
CA ALA A 211 -9.97 -15.71 15.13
C ALA A 211 -8.51 -15.33 15.33
N ARG A 212 -7.86 -14.81 14.28
CA ARG A 212 -6.49 -14.31 14.36
C ARG A 212 -6.38 -13.07 15.26
N LEU A 213 -7.36 -12.16 15.17
CA LEU A 213 -7.43 -10.99 16.07
C LEU A 213 -7.55 -11.39 17.55
N LYS A 214 -8.39 -12.38 17.87
CA LYS A 214 -8.46 -12.95 19.24
C LYS A 214 -7.12 -13.50 19.72
N ALA A 215 -6.41 -14.23 18.85
CA ALA A 215 -5.13 -14.83 19.21
C ALA A 215 -4.05 -13.78 19.49
N ILE A 216 -4.12 -12.60 18.85
CA ILE A 216 -3.23 -11.47 19.11
C ILE A 216 -3.53 -10.83 20.47
N ALA A 217 -4.82 -10.61 20.78
CA ALA A 217 -5.23 -10.01 22.06
C ALA A 217 -5.03 -10.95 23.26
N HIS A 218 -5.11 -12.26 23.02
CA HIS A 218 -4.93 -13.29 24.04
C HIS A 218 -3.96 -14.38 23.55
N PRO A 219 -2.65 -14.11 23.51
CA PRO A 219 -1.66 -15.12 23.16
C PRO A 219 -1.79 -16.29 24.15
N SER A 220 -1.80 -17.52 23.63
CA SER A 220 -1.89 -18.76 24.43
C SER A 220 -0.92 -18.70 25.61
N GLY A 221 -1.44 -18.49 26.82
CA GLY A 221 -0.65 -18.25 28.04
C GLY A 221 -1.23 -17.18 28.97
N CYS A 222 -2.14 -16.33 28.51
CA CYS A 222 -2.83 -15.37 29.37
C CYS A 222 -4.24 -15.86 29.74
N THR A 223 -4.31 -16.72 30.77
CA THR A 223 -5.56 -17.02 31.46
C THR A 223 -5.84 -15.86 32.42
N VAL A 224 -6.71 -14.92 32.03
CA VAL A 224 -7.24 -13.96 33.00
C VAL A 224 -8.34 -14.69 33.78
N MET A 225 -8.07 -14.99 35.05
CA MET A 225 -9.08 -15.40 36.04
C MET A 225 -10.00 -14.24 36.38
#